data_AF-A0A7C6C9G8-F1
#
_entry.id   AF-A0A7C6C9G8-F1
#
_cell.length_a   1.000
_cell.length_b   1.000
_cell.length_c   1.000
_cell.angle_alpha   90.00
_cell.angle_beta   90.00
_cell.angle_gamma   90.00
#
_symmetry.space_group_name_H-M   'P 1'
#
loop_
_entity.id
_entity.type
_entity.pdbx_description
1 polymer ?
#
loop_
_entity_poly.entity_id
_entity_poly.type
_entity_poly.pdbx_seq_one_letter_code
_entity_poly.pdbx_strand_id
1 'polypeptide(L)'
;MGNANRYTLSILEKGKEPIIFEKSTLEYLDSITTYFKNEKELIDGLSEALGKGVDLETTKIMITYNHCKEQKKVQILYEKDKMVLNKEDVMIYILQNVYNKKFVLDFVNRYIRSPYLGRYRKEIVSQIKKGEDYQDCLNQLLGIIFKNYKATRDAYLFTKKYEKESEKSPELRSSNEEKARALKMLKENFYYQFTLDNWMEQISNKSESKVKQ
;
A
#
# COMPACT_ATOMS: atom_id res chain seq x y z
N MET A 1 10.17 -28.46 6.73
CA MET A 1 11.37 -27.62 7.01
C MET A 1 11.31 -26.39 6.12
N GLY A 2 10.63 -25.32 6.56
CA GLY A 2 10.24 -24.21 5.68
C GLY A 2 11.19 -23.02 5.76
N ASN A 3 12.03 -22.82 4.73
CA ASN A 3 12.37 -21.55 4.06
C ASN A 3 12.31 -20.20 4.85
N ALA A 4 12.71 -20.16 6.13
CA ALA A 4 12.48 -18.99 7.00
C ALA A 4 13.46 -17.83 6.77
N ASN A 5 14.67 -18.09 6.26
CA ASN A 5 15.78 -17.12 6.30
C ASN A 5 16.07 -16.54 4.90
N ARG A 6 15.06 -15.97 4.25
CA ARG A 6 15.20 -15.40 2.89
C ARG A 6 15.61 -13.93 2.89
N TYR A 7 15.44 -13.23 4.01
CA TYR A 7 15.81 -11.82 4.11
C TYR A 7 16.95 -11.64 5.09
N THR A 8 17.83 -10.68 4.81
CA THR A 8 18.98 -10.36 5.64
C THR A 8 19.01 -8.86 5.89
N LEU A 9 19.01 -8.47 7.17
CA LEU A 9 19.26 -7.11 7.63
C LEU A 9 20.76 -6.96 7.91
N SER A 10 21.38 -5.96 7.29
CA SER A 10 22.83 -5.74 7.39
C SER A 10 23.16 -4.27 7.57
N ILE A 11 24.22 -4.03 8.33
CA ILE A 11 24.91 -2.75 8.45
C ILE A 11 26.04 -2.73 7.42
N LEU A 12 26.11 -1.66 6.64
CA LEU A 12 27.07 -1.46 5.58
C LEU A 12 27.98 -0.28 5.93
N GLU A 13 29.26 -0.57 6.13
CA GLU A 13 30.29 0.44 6.32
C GLU A 13 31.18 0.51 5.07
N LYS A 14 31.56 1.72 4.65
CA LYS A 14 32.39 1.91 3.46
C LYS A 14 33.76 1.24 3.66
N GLY A 15 34.12 0.35 2.75
CA GLY A 15 35.40 -0.35 2.79
C GLY A 15 35.47 -1.54 3.77
N LYS A 16 34.34 -1.93 4.38
CA LYS A 16 34.25 -3.11 5.25
C LYS A 16 33.25 -4.14 4.70
N GLU A 17 33.39 -5.38 5.14
CA GLU A 17 32.38 -6.39 4.85
C GLU A 17 31.05 -6.07 5.54
N PRO A 18 29.89 -6.39 4.92
CA PRO A 18 28.59 -6.20 5.53
C PRO A 18 28.46 -6.95 6.86
N ILE A 19 28.09 -6.23 7.92
CA ILE A 19 27.80 -6.85 9.21
C ILE A 19 26.35 -7.32 9.16
N ILE A 20 26.16 -8.63 9.22
CA ILE A 20 24.82 -9.22 9.28
C ILE A 20 24.29 -9.07 10.70
N PHE A 21 23.17 -8.36 10.85
CA PHE A 21 22.47 -8.26 12.13
C PHE A 21 21.51 -9.45 12.30
N GLU A 22 20.67 -9.71 11.31
CA GLU A 22 19.61 -10.72 11.42
C GLU A 22 19.28 -11.36 10.06
N LYS A 23 18.88 -12.64 10.09
CA LYS A 23 18.35 -13.39 8.94
C LYS A 23 17.02 -14.03 9.29
N SER A 24 15.93 -13.45 8.79
CA SER A 24 14.58 -13.88 9.14
C SER A 24 13.57 -13.62 8.02
N THR A 25 12.28 -13.70 8.37
CA THR A 25 11.17 -13.30 7.51
C THR A 25 11.14 -11.78 7.34
N LEU A 26 10.53 -11.31 6.25
CA LEU A 26 10.39 -9.86 6.01
C LEU A 26 9.54 -9.18 7.10
N GLU A 27 8.50 -9.87 7.58
CA GLU A 27 7.63 -9.39 8.66
C GLU A 27 8.40 -9.16 9.95
N TYR A 28 9.30 -10.08 10.31
CA TYR A 28 10.15 -9.91 11.48
C TYR A 28 11.12 -8.74 11.30
N LEU A 29 11.77 -8.63 10.15
CA LEU A 29 12.68 -7.51 9.90
C LEU A 29 11.96 -6.16 9.91
N ASP A 30 10.79 -6.05 9.28
CA ASP A 30 9.98 -4.82 9.33
C ASP A 30 9.48 -4.55 10.77
N SER A 31 9.20 -5.59 11.58
CA SER A 31 8.86 -5.41 13.00
C SER A 31 10.00 -4.75 13.78
N ILE A 32 11.26 -5.08 13.47
CA ILE A 32 12.44 -4.44 14.06
C ILE A 32 12.56 -3.00 13.54
N THR A 33 12.61 -2.80 12.21
CA THR A 33 12.97 -1.49 11.65
C THR A 33 11.89 -0.43 11.90
N THR A 34 10.63 -0.83 12.05
CA THR A 34 9.51 0.08 12.36
C THR A 34 9.45 0.52 13.83
N TYR A 35 10.35 0.05 14.71
CA TYR A 35 10.54 0.68 16.03
C TYR A 35 11.28 2.02 15.96
N PHE A 36 11.99 2.29 14.86
CA PHE A 36 12.89 3.43 14.74
C PHE A 36 12.31 4.48 13.79
N LYS A 37 12.53 5.77 14.07
CA LYS A 37 11.97 6.87 13.26
C LYS A 37 12.64 7.00 11.90
N ASN A 38 13.94 6.68 11.83
CA ASN A 38 14.78 6.92 10.68
C ASN A 38 16.00 5.98 10.66
N GLU A 39 16.78 6.05 9.58
CA GLU A 39 17.96 5.18 9.38
C GLU A 39 19.03 5.39 10.45
N LYS A 40 19.26 6.62 10.91
CA LYS A 40 20.31 6.92 11.89
C LYS A 40 20.01 6.30 13.24
N GLU A 41 18.78 6.45 13.73
CA GLU A 41 18.33 5.81 14.98
C GLU A 41 18.41 4.28 14.90
N LEU A 42 18.06 3.70 13.73
CA LEU A 42 18.20 2.27 13.51
C LEU A 42 19.67 1.83 13.55
N ILE A 43 20.56 2.52 12.85
CA ILE A 43 22.01 2.20 12.85
C ILE A 43 22.54 2.25 14.28
N ASP A 44 22.25 3.32 15.01
CA ASP A 44 22.71 3.53 16.38
C ASP A 44 22.23 2.40 17.30
N GLY A 45 20.92 2.13 17.32
CA GLY A 45 20.34 1.07 18.16
C GLY A 45 20.83 -0.34 17.81
N LEU A 46 21.01 -0.66 16.52
CA LEU A 46 21.56 -1.96 16.13
C LEU A 46 23.05 -2.08 16.48
N SER A 47 23.79 -0.98 16.40
CA SER A 47 25.23 -0.97 16.68
C SER A 47 25.50 -1.08 18.18
N GLU A 48 24.68 -0.41 19.01
CA GLU A 48 24.67 -0.60 20.46
C GLU A 48 24.37 -2.06 20.83
N ALA A 49 23.33 -2.66 20.25
CA ALA A 49 22.98 -4.06 20.48
C ALA A 49 24.09 -5.04 20.09
N LEU A 50 24.93 -4.68 19.11
CA LEU A 50 26.09 -5.46 18.68
C LEU A 50 27.39 -5.11 19.43
N GLY A 51 27.37 -4.10 20.31
CA GLY A 51 28.57 -3.59 20.98
C GLY A 51 29.61 -3.01 20.00
N LYS A 52 29.17 -2.42 18.89
CA LYS A 52 30.04 -1.87 17.84
C LYS A 52 29.92 -0.35 17.77
N GLY A 53 31.05 0.34 17.76
CA GLY A 53 31.10 1.74 17.35
C GLY A 53 31.01 1.83 15.83
N VAL A 54 30.05 2.59 15.31
CA VAL A 54 29.89 2.84 13.87
C VAL A 54 29.83 4.33 13.59
N ASP A 55 30.29 4.73 12.42
CA ASP A 55 30.16 6.10 11.93
C ASP A 55 28.80 6.29 11.24
N LEU A 56 27.89 7.04 11.88
CA LEU A 56 26.53 7.28 11.39
C LEU A 56 26.49 8.05 10.05
N GLU A 57 27.56 8.74 9.65
CA GLU A 57 27.58 9.50 8.39
C GLU A 57 27.86 8.61 7.18
N THR A 58 28.68 7.58 7.36
CA THR A 58 29.12 6.70 6.28
C THR A 58 28.43 5.33 6.30
N THR A 59 27.80 4.98 7.41
CA THR A 59 27.09 3.71 7.60
C THR A 59 25.70 3.75 7.00
N LYS A 60 25.28 2.63 6.39
CA LYS A 60 23.93 2.44 5.83
C LYS A 60 23.31 1.15 6.31
N ILE A 61 21.99 1.08 6.32
CA ILE A 61 21.26 -0.16 6.53
C ILE A 61 20.78 -0.72 5.21
N MET A 62 20.77 -2.04 5.10
CA MET A 62 20.23 -2.72 3.93
C MET A 62 19.46 -3.96 4.35
N ILE A 63 18.26 -4.13 3.76
CA ILE A 63 17.56 -5.41 3.73
C ILE A 63 17.73 -6.01 2.34
N THR A 64 18.21 -7.25 2.27
CA THR A 64 18.32 -8.01 1.01
C THR A 64 17.47 -9.26 1.03
N TYR A 65 16.99 -9.67 -0.15
CA TYR A 65 16.34 -10.95 -0.38
C TYR A 65 17.30 -11.91 -1.11
N ASN A 66 17.60 -13.03 -0.46
CA ASN A 66 18.54 -14.05 -0.93
C ASN A 66 17.78 -15.35 -1.23
N HIS A 67 17.22 -15.49 -2.44
CA HIS A 67 16.52 -16.71 -2.87
C HIS A 67 17.03 -17.27 -4.20
N CYS A 68 17.78 -16.49 -4.97
CA CYS A 68 18.51 -16.91 -6.16
C CYS A 68 19.82 -16.11 -6.21
N LYS A 69 20.74 -16.47 -7.11
CA LYS A 69 22.10 -15.91 -7.26
C LYS A 69 22.20 -14.37 -7.29
N GLU A 70 21.08 -13.66 -7.41
CA GLU A 70 20.99 -12.20 -7.38
C GLU A 70 20.40 -11.69 -6.06
N GLN A 71 21.17 -10.88 -5.35
CA GLN A 71 20.70 -10.15 -4.17
C GLN A 71 19.79 -9.01 -4.60
N LYS A 72 18.55 -8.98 -4.10
CA LYS A 72 17.61 -7.87 -4.34
C LYS A 72 17.46 -7.02 -3.11
N LYS A 73 17.64 -5.70 -3.25
CA LYS A 73 17.39 -4.74 -2.18
C LYS A 73 15.89 -4.60 -1.91
N VAL A 74 15.52 -4.54 -0.64
CA VAL A 74 14.16 -4.30 -0.17
C VAL A 74 14.14 -2.95 0.52
N GLN A 75 13.16 -2.11 0.19
CA GLN A 75 12.95 -0.82 0.86
C GLN A 75 12.80 -1.05 2.36
N ILE A 76 13.47 -0.26 3.21
CA ILE A 76 13.32 -0.33 4.67
C ILE A 76 12.11 0.51 5.10
N LEU A 77 11.36 0.01 6.09
CA LEU A 77 10.20 0.68 6.68
C LEU A 77 10.55 1.16 8.09
N TYR A 78 10.09 2.36 8.42
CA TYR A 78 10.35 3.02 9.70
C TYR A 78 9.05 3.21 10.48
N GLU A 79 9.10 3.85 11.65
CA GLU A 79 7.95 4.04 12.54
C GLU A 79 6.69 4.57 11.84
N LYS A 80 6.85 5.52 10.91
CA LYS A 80 5.73 6.06 10.10
C LYS A 80 5.03 5.03 9.20
N ASP A 81 5.61 3.86 9.03
CA ASP A 81 5.13 2.75 8.21
C ASP A 81 4.62 1.58 9.07
N LYS A 82 4.62 1.69 10.42
CA LYS A 82 4.30 0.62 11.37
C LYS A 82 2.95 -0.06 11.13
N MET A 83 1.98 0.66 10.57
CA MET A 83 0.66 0.10 10.21
C MET A 83 0.75 -1.10 9.26
N VAL A 84 1.84 -1.24 8.50
CA VAL A 84 2.05 -2.38 7.59
C VAL A 84 2.03 -3.74 8.29
N LEU A 85 2.33 -3.76 9.60
CA LEU A 85 2.33 -4.96 10.44
C LEU A 85 0.91 -5.39 10.84
N ASN A 86 -0.09 -4.51 10.70
CA ASN A 86 -1.48 -4.83 10.95
C ASN A 86 -2.24 -4.99 9.62
N LYS A 87 -2.65 -6.22 9.33
CA LYS A 87 -3.37 -6.56 8.09
C LYS A 87 -4.71 -5.85 7.98
N GLU A 88 -5.42 -5.68 9.08
CA GLU A 88 -6.73 -5.03 9.12
C GLU A 88 -6.59 -3.54 8.80
N ASP A 89 -5.61 -2.87 9.41
CA ASP A 89 -5.33 -1.45 9.15
C ASP A 89 -4.93 -1.21 7.69
N VAL A 90 -4.08 -2.08 7.13
CA VAL A 90 -3.70 -2.01 5.71
C VAL A 90 -4.91 -2.24 4.79
N MET A 91 -5.79 -3.18 5.14
CA MET A 91 -7.02 -3.43 4.40
C MET A 91 -7.92 -2.20 4.40
N ILE A 92 -8.19 -1.62 5.56
CA ILE A 92 -9.00 -0.40 5.69
C ILE A 92 -8.38 0.74 4.88
N TYR A 93 -7.07 0.94 4.98
CA TYR A 93 -6.33 1.97 4.25
C TYR A 93 -6.45 1.82 2.72
N ILE A 94 -6.39 0.60 2.19
CA ILE A 94 -6.62 0.34 0.77
C ILE A 94 -8.09 0.57 0.40
N LEU A 95 -9.02 0.11 1.25
CA LEU A 95 -10.46 0.25 1.04
C LEU A 95 -10.91 1.73 0.98
N GLN A 96 -10.22 2.65 1.64
CA GLN A 96 -10.49 4.09 1.53
C GLN A 96 -10.35 4.64 0.09
N ASN A 97 -9.58 3.95 -0.75
CA ASN A 97 -9.29 4.37 -2.13
C ASN A 97 -10.14 3.62 -3.17
N VAL A 98 -11.00 2.67 -2.77
CA VAL A 98 -11.68 1.77 -3.73
C VAL A 98 -12.77 2.44 -4.55
N TYR A 99 -13.27 3.61 -4.14
CA TYR A 99 -14.20 4.39 -4.96
C TYR A 99 -13.50 5.13 -6.11
N ASN A 100 -12.17 5.27 -6.04
CA ASN A 100 -11.39 5.81 -7.13
C ASN A 100 -11.12 4.70 -8.16
N LYS A 101 -11.91 4.67 -9.24
CA LYS A 101 -11.77 3.67 -10.32
C LYS A 101 -10.36 3.64 -10.91
N LYS A 102 -9.68 4.79 -11.04
CA LYS A 102 -8.30 4.85 -11.53
C LYS A 102 -7.35 4.12 -10.57
N PHE A 103 -7.45 4.41 -9.28
CA PHE A 103 -6.70 3.68 -8.25
C PHE A 103 -6.94 2.18 -8.34
N VAL A 104 -8.20 1.75 -8.42
CA VAL A 104 -8.54 0.32 -8.47
C VAL A 104 -7.94 -0.35 -9.70
N LEU A 105 -8.07 0.28 -10.88
CA LEU A 105 -7.47 -0.23 -12.11
C LEU A 105 -5.95 -0.36 -12.00
N ASP A 106 -5.27 0.67 -11.51
CA ASP A 106 -3.81 0.67 -11.32
C ASP A 106 -3.38 -0.38 -10.29
N PHE A 107 -4.15 -0.53 -9.20
CA PHE A 107 -3.93 -1.51 -8.16
C PHE A 107 -4.02 -2.94 -8.69
N VAL A 108 -5.12 -3.28 -9.38
CA VAL A 108 -5.35 -4.65 -9.87
C VAL A 108 -4.43 -5.01 -11.05
N ASN A 109 -3.97 -4.01 -11.82
CA ASN A 109 -3.04 -4.22 -12.93
C ASN A 109 -1.70 -4.82 -12.50
N ARG A 110 -1.28 -4.62 -11.25
CA ARG A 110 -0.05 -5.22 -10.70
C ARG A 110 -0.07 -6.74 -10.70
N TYR A 111 -1.26 -7.34 -10.68
CA TYR A 111 -1.44 -8.77 -10.62
C TYR A 111 -1.60 -9.42 -12.01
N ILE A 112 -1.38 -8.68 -13.10
CA ILE A 112 -1.55 -9.17 -14.48
C ILE A 112 -0.71 -10.39 -14.80
N ARG A 113 0.48 -10.52 -14.18
CA ARG A 113 1.41 -11.64 -14.42
C ARG A 113 1.10 -12.88 -13.58
N SER A 114 0.16 -12.80 -12.64
CA SER A 114 -0.25 -13.94 -11.82
C SER A 114 -1.41 -14.66 -12.48
N PRO A 115 -1.29 -15.94 -12.88
CA PRO A 115 -2.41 -16.69 -13.45
C PRO A 115 -3.61 -16.77 -12.50
N TYR A 116 -3.34 -16.94 -11.20
CA TYR A 116 -4.37 -17.07 -10.17
C TYR A 116 -5.05 -15.74 -9.83
N LEU A 117 -4.28 -14.66 -9.68
CA LEU A 117 -4.84 -13.34 -9.35
C LEU A 117 -5.37 -12.60 -10.60
N GLY A 118 -4.89 -12.98 -11.79
CA GLY A 118 -5.26 -12.38 -13.06
C GLY A 118 -6.74 -12.56 -13.40
N ARG A 119 -7.41 -13.60 -12.88
CA ARG A 119 -8.86 -13.78 -13.04
C ARG A 119 -9.65 -12.64 -12.37
N TYR A 120 -9.30 -12.33 -11.12
CA TYR A 120 -9.93 -11.25 -10.35
C TYR A 120 -9.71 -9.90 -11.04
N ARG A 121 -8.49 -9.65 -11.53
CA ARG A 121 -8.20 -8.46 -12.34
C ARG A 121 -9.15 -8.36 -13.53
N LYS A 122 -9.27 -9.42 -14.34
CA LYS A 122 -10.10 -9.39 -15.56
C LYS A 122 -11.56 -9.10 -15.23
N GLU A 123 -12.07 -9.71 -14.17
CA GLU A 123 -13.44 -9.53 -13.69
C GLU A 123 -13.68 -8.10 -13.19
N ILE A 124 -12.83 -7.58 -12.29
CA ILE A 124 -12.90 -6.20 -11.78
C ILE A 124 -12.83 -5.18 -12.93
N VAL A 125 -11.90 -5.36 -13.87
CA VAL A 125 -11.77 -4.47 -15.04
C VAL A 125 -13.02 -4.53 -15.92
N SER A 126 -13.62 -5.70 -16.11
CA SER A 126 -14.87 -5.85 -16.85
C SER A 126 -16.03 -5.15 -16.15
N GLN A 127 -16.20 -5.37 -14.84
CA GLN A 127 -17.26 -4.75 -14.04
C GLN A 127 -17.15 -3.22 -14.07
N ILE A 128 -15.94 -2.68 -13.89
CA ILE A 128 -15.69 -1.23 -14.00
C ILE A 128 -16.10 -0.68 -15.37
N LYS A 129 -15.75 -1.39 -16.46
CA LYS A 129 -16.09 -0.97 -17.84
C LYS A 129 -17.59 -1.00 -18.12
N LYS A 130 -18.31 -1.96 -17.53
CA LYS A 130 -19.77 -2.09 -17.66
C LYS A 130 -20.55 -1.19 -16.71
N GLY A 131 -19.87 -0.55 -15.75
CA GLY A 131 -20.53 0.22 -14.70
C GLY A 131 -21.19 -0.66 -13.62
N GLU A 132 -20.79 -1.93 -13.54
CA GLU A 132 -21.25 -2.88 -12.53
C GLU A 132 -20.44 -2.70 -11.22
N ASP A 133 -21.00 -3.20 -10.12
CA ASP A 133 -20.28 -3.26 -8.85
C ASP A 133 -19.13 -4.28 -8.93
N TYR A 134 -17.96 -3.86 -8.47
CA TYR A 134 -16.73 -4.65 -8.45
C TYR A 134 -16.21 -4.91 -7.03
N GLN A 135 -16.88 -4.38 -6.00
CA GLN A 135 -16.37 -4.41 -4.63
C GLN A 135 -16.24 -5.83 -4.09
N ASP A 136 -17.19 -6.71 -4.37
CA ASP A 136 -17.12 -8.11 -3.92
C ASP A 136 -15.92 -8.86 -4.52
N CYS A 137 -15.71 -8.72 -5.84
CA CYS A 137 -14.56 -9.33 -6.51
C CYS A 137 -13.23 -8.74 -6.00
N LEU A 138 -13.20 -7.42 -5.73
CA LEU A 138 -12.07 -6.75 -5.13
C LEU A 138 -11.79 -7.24 -3.70
N ASN A 139 -12.82 -7.41 -2.86
CA ASN A 139 -12.70 -7.93 -1.51
C ASN A 139 -12.15 -9.36 -1.49
N GLN A 140 -12.59 -10.21 -2.42
CA GLN A 140 -12.03 -11.56 -2.57
C GLN A 140 -10.55 -11.52 -2.97
N LEU A 141 -10.17 -10.65 -3.90
CA LEU A 141 -8.77 -10.44 -4.28
C LEU A 141 -7.93 -9.98 -3.09
N LEU A 142 -8.42 -9.00 -2.33
CA LEU A 142 -7.76 -8.49 -1.13
C LEU A 142 -7.61 -9.57 -0.05
N GLY A 143 -8.64 -10.39 0.16
CA GLY A 143 -8.58 -11.52 1.08
C GLY A 143 -7.51 -12.56 0.73
N ILE A 144 -7.15 -12.69 -0.55
CA ILE A 144 -6.03 -13.53 -0.99
C ILE A 144 -4.69 -12.82 -0.78
N ILE A 145 -4.59 -11.55 -1.14
CA ILE A 145 -3.38 -10.73 -0.97
C ILE A 145 -2.96 -10.72 0.50
N PHE A 146 -3.90 -10.48 1.42
CA PHE A 146 -3.60 -10.29 2.84
C PHE A 146 -3.26 -11.58 3.61
N LYS A 147 -3.41 -12.75 2.98
CA LYS A 147 -2.89 -14.01 3.53
C LYS A 147 -1.36 -14.05 3.54
N ASN A 148 -0.69 -13.24 2.71
CA ASN A 148 0.76 -13.23 2.59
C ASN A 148 1.33 -11.85 2.93
N TYR A 149 2.18 -11.78 3.96
CA TYR A 149 2.76 -10.53 4.42
C TYR A 149 3.48 -9.75 3.32
N LYS A 150 4.25 -10.42 2.44
CA LYS A 150 4.95 -9.75 1.33
C LYS A 150 3.97 -9.07 0.38
N ALA A 151 2.82 -9.71 0.09
CA ALA A 151 1.80 -9.14 -0.76
C ALA A 151 1.04 -8.01 -0.06
N THR A 152 0.74 -8.14 1.24
CA THR A 152 0.19 -7.05 2.08
C THR A 152 1.09 -5.81 2.05
N ARG A 153 2.38 -6.00 2.31
CA ARG A 153 3.39 -4.94 2.31
C ARG A 153 3.53 -4.26 0.94
N ASP A 154 3.53 -5.05 -0.13
CA ASP A 154 3.57 -4.53 -1.49
C ASP A 154 2.30 -3.70 -1.80
N ALA A 155 1.13 -4.16 -1.34
CA ALA A 155 -0.14 -3.43 -1.48
C ALA A 155 -0.15 -2.11 -0.70
N TYR A 156 0.36 -2.12 0.53
CA TYR A 156 0.56 -0.92 1.36
C TYR A 156 1.45 0.11 0.65
N LEU A 157 2.64 -0.31 0.20
CA LEU A 157 3.61 0.59 -0.43
C LEU A 157 3.10 1.21 -1.73
N PHE A 158 2.36 0.43 -2.52
CA PHE A 158 1.71 0.97 -3.71
C PHE A 158 0.70 2.07 -3.35
N THR A 159 -0.17 1.81 -2.37
CA THR A 159 -1.22 2.77 -1.97
C THR A 159 -0.61 4.06 -1.45
N LYS A 160 0.43 3.95 -0.61
CA LYS A 160 1.20 5.09 -0.12
C LYS A 160 1.86 5.89 -1.23
N LYS A 161 2.38 5.22 -2.26
CA LYS A 161 2.97 5.89 -3.43
C LYS A 161 1.90 6.62 -4.24
N TYR A 162 0.75 5.96 -4.48
CA TYR A 162 -0.36 6.55 -5.21
C TYR A 162 -0.89 7.81 -4.54
N GLU A 163 -1.09 7.80 -3.22
CA GLU A 163 -1.57 8.97 -2.48
C GLU A 163 -0.62 10.16 -2.63
N LYS A 164 0.70 9.95 -2.46
CA LYS A 164 1.71 10.99 -2.66
C LYS A 164 1.74 11.56 -4.07
N GLU A 165 1.42 10.75 -5.08
CA GLU A 165 1.33 11.19 -6.48
C GLU A 165 0.01 11.95 -6.72
N SER A 166 -1.08 11.52 -6.08
CA SER A 166 -2.41 12.14 -6.18
C SER A 166 -2.46 13.53 -5.52
N GLU A 167 -1.78 13.73 -4.39
CA GLU A 167 -1.69 15.02 -3.69
C GLU A 167 -0.97 16.11 -4.49
N LYS A 168 -0.12 15.70 -5.44
CA LYS A 168 0.64 16.59 -6.32
C LYS A 168 -0.15 16.97 -7.59
N SER A 169 -1.33 16.38 -7.81
CA SER A 169 -2.19 16.69 -8.96
C SER A 169 -3.34 17.62 -8.55
N PRO A 170 -3.47 18.82 -9.14
CA PRO A 170 -4.53 19.79 -8.80
C PRO A 170 -5.96 19.25 -8.99
N GLU A 171 -6.16 18.33 -9.93
CA GLU A 171 -7.47 17.76 -10.29
C GLU A 171 -8.06 16.82 -9.22
N LEU A 172 -7.26 16.36 -8.24
CA LEU A 172 -7.68 15.47 -7.16
C LEU A 172 -8.01 16.19 -5.84
N ARG A 173 -7.72 17.50 -5.73
CA ARG A 173 -8.05 18.29 -4.53
C ARG A 173 -9.56 18.52 -4.37
N SER A 174 -10.31 18.59 -5.47
CA SER A 174 -11.78 18.67 -5.46
C SER A 174 -12.43 17.46 -4.79
N SER A 175 -11.83 16.26 -4.93
CA SER A 175 -12.31 15.03 -4.30
C SER A 175 -12.16 15.03 -2.77
N ASN A 176 -11.20 15.78 -2.20
CA ASN A 176 -11.01 15.80 -0.74
C ASN A 176 -12.07 16.65 -0.02
N GLU A 177 -12.60 17.70 -0.65
CA GLU A 177 -13.72 18.49 -0.11
C GLU A 177 -15.04 17.71 -0.19
N GLU A 178 -15.27 16.98 -1.28
CA GLU A 178 -16.41 16.05 -1.40
C GLU A 178 -16.31 14.90 -0.38
N LYS A 179 -15.11 14.32 -0.20
CA LYS A 179 -14.86 13.30 0.84
C LYS A 179 -15.12 13.86 2.25
N ALA A 180 -14.69 15.10 2.53
CA ALA A 180 -14.94 15.74 3.82
C ALA A 180 -16.43 16.03 4.05
N ARG A 181 -17.18 16.44 3.01
CA ARG A 181 -18.65 16.61 3.07
C ARG A 181 -19.38 15.29 3.28
N ALA A 182 -19.02 14.24 2.55
CA ALA A 182 -19.60 12.91 2.69
C ALA A 182 -19.37 12.33 4.11
N LEU A 183 -18.16 12.48 4.66
CA LEU A 183 -17.83 12.09 6.03
C LEU A 183 -18.61 12.89 7.08
N LYS A 184 -18.84 14.19 6.85
CA LYS A 184 -19.66 15.03 7.73
C LYS A 184 -21.13 14.58 7.71
N MET A 185 -21.69 14.33 6.53
CA MET A 185 -23.08 13.89 6.37
C MET A 185 -23.34 12.45 6.86
N LEU A 186 -22.34 11.57 6.80
CA LEU A 186 -22.37 10.25 7.43
C LEU A 186 -22.44 10.34 8.96
N LYS A 187 -21.67 11.25 9.57
CA LYS A 187 -21.73 11.50 11.02
C LYS A 187 -23.06 12.10 11.47
N GLU A 188 -23.72 12.86 10.59
CA GLU A 188 -24.99 13.53 10.86
C GLU A 188 -26.22 12.69 10.43
N ASN A 189 -26.04 11.43 9.99
CA ASN A 189 -27.10 10.52 9.52
C ASN A 189 -27.95 10.99 8.31
N PHE A 190 -27.52 12.02 7.57
CA PHE A 190 -28.24 12.56 6.40
C PHE A 190 -27.70 12.05 5.04
N TYR A 191 -26.81 11.05 5.06
CA TYR A 191 -26.10 10.58 3.86
C TYR A 191 -27.01 10.10 2.73
N TYR A 192 -28.17 9.51 3.05
CA TYR A 192 -29.13 9.04 2.04
C TYR A 192 -29.77 10.17 1.24
N GLN A 193 -29.99 11.35 1.82
CA GLN A 193 -30.56 12.51 1.12
C GLN A 193 -29.55 13.05 0.09
N PHE A 194 -28.29 13.18 0.50
CA PHE A 194 -27.21 13.69 -0.35
C PHE A 194 -26.92 12.80 -1.57
N THR A 195 -26.98 11.47 -1.40
CA THR A 195 -26.79 10.54 -2.50
C THR A 195 -27.97 10.55 -3.47
N LEU A 196 -29.20 10.70 -2.98
CA LEU A 196 -30.40 10.85 -3.82
C LEU A 196 -30.36 12.12 -4.66
N ASP A 197 -30.00 13.27 -4.06
CA ASP A 197 -29.98 14.55 -4.76
C ASP A 197 -28.93 14.58 -5.89
N ASN A 198 -27.71 14.09 -5.61
CA ASN A 198 -26.66 13.97 -6.62
C ASN A 198 -27.03 12.99 -7.76
N TRP A 199 -27.77 11.92 -7.45
CA TRP A 199 -28.20 10.96 -8.45
C TRP A 199 -29.30 11.53 -9.35
N MET A 200 -30.23 12.29 -8.77
CA MET A 200 -31.29 13.01 -9.50
C MET A 200 -30.70 14.08 -10.43
N GLU A 201 -29.68 14.82 -9.99
CA GLU A 201 -29.01 15.84 -10.80
C GLU A 201 -28.27 15.23 -12.01
N GLN A 202 -27.63 14.06 -11.83
CA GLN A 202 -27.00 13.32 -12.93
C GLN A 202 -28.01 12.76 -13.94
N ILE A 203 -29.21 12.38 -13.49
CA ILE A 203 -30.29 11.93 -14.37
C ILE A 203 -30.87 13.11 -15.14
N SER A 204 -31.08 14.25 -14.49
CA SER A 204 -31.58 15.49 -15.12
C SER A 204 -30.63 16.00 -16.21
N ASN A 205 -29.32 15.99 -15.94
CA ASN A 205 -28.33 16.41 -16.94
C ASN A 205 -28.21 15.43 -18.13
N LYS A 206 -28.54 14.14 -17.92
CA LYS A 206 -28.61 13.14 -19.01
C LYS A 206 -29.89 13.19 -19.83
N SER A 207 -31.00 13.64 -19.25
CA SER A 207 -32.25 13.82 -20.00
C SER A 207 -32.20 15.08 -20.86
N GLU A 208 -31.66 16.19 -20.35
CA GLU A 208 -31.53 17.44 -21.12
C GLU A 208 -30.56 17.34 -22.30
N SER A 209 -29.48 16.56 -22.18
CA SER A 209 -28.53 16.33 -23.27
C SER A 209 -29.08 15.46 -24.41
N LYS A 210 -30.20 14.76 -24.22
CA LYS A 210 -30.87 13.96 -25.27
C LYS A 210 -31.99 14.71 -26.01
N VAL A 211 -32.38 15.90 -25.55
CA VAL A 211 -33.48 16.68 -26.15
C VAL A 211 -32.98 17.75 -27.13
N LYS A 212 -31.66 17.89 -27.32
CA LYS A 212 -31.06 18.72 -28.38
C LYS A 212 -30.54 17.85 -29.54
N GLN A 213 -31.44 17.29 -30.34
CA GLN A 213 -31.19 16.86 -31.72
C GLN A 213 -32.39 17.24 -32.58
#